data_AF-A0A0N6W6Q2-F1
#
_entry.id   AF-A0A0N6W6Q2-F1
#
_cell.length_a   1.000
_cell.length_b   1.000
_cell.length_c   1.000
_cell.angle_alpha   90.00
_cell.angle_beta   90.00
_cell.angle_gamma   90.00
#
_symmetry.space_group_name_H-M   'P 1'
#
loop_
_entity.id
_entity.type
_entity.pdbx_description
1 polymer ?
#
loop_
_entity_poly.entity_id
_entity_poly.type
_entity_poly.pdbx_seq_one_letter_code
_entity_poly.pdbx_strand_id
1 'polypeptide(L)'
;MTGTLIILDARPGRQRYGWLVSPQYCSTALHVGTWGSALEHFRTRPDVLLIGALTDRDRAAVGSVVRVSRTLGVRVVCDASTAGVSVLRAAVAAGATGWDGARATASAVFGRPHAR
;
A
#
# COMPACT_ATOMS: atom_id res chain seq x y z
N MET A 1 6.47 14.53 -5.48
CA MET A 1 7.21 13.41 -4.83
C MET A 1 7.65 12.49 -5.97
N THR A 2 8.94 12.19 -6.14
CA THR A 2 9.44 11.29 -7.22
C THR A 2 9.61 9.87 -6.69
N GLY A 3 8.60 9.38 -5.97
CA GLY A 3 8.66 8.11 -5.27
C GLY A 3 8.07 6.95 -6.08
N THR A 4 8.47 5.73 -5.73
CA THR A 4 7.92 4.49 -6.31
C THR A 4 6.84 3.93 -5.38
N LEU A 5 5.65 3.70 -5.95
CA LEU A 5 4.52 3.04 -5.31
C LEU A 5 4.46 1.59 -5.81
N ILE A 6 4.49 0.62 -4.91
CA ILE A 6 4.11 -0.75 -5.24
C ILE A 6 2.65 -0.95 -4.85
N ILE A 7 1.86 -1.47 -5.77
CA ILE A 7 0.47 -1.87 -5.54
C ILE A 7 0.45 -3.40 -5.50
N LEU A 8 0.27 -3.95 -4.30
CA LEU A 8 0.03 -5.36 -4.09
C LEU A 8 -1.48 -5.60 -4.09
N ASP A 9 -2.00 -6.10 -5.20
CA ASP A 9 -3.41 -6.43 -5.36
C ASP A 9 -3.55 -7.68 -6.23
N ALA A 10 -4.10 -8.74 -5.64
CA ALA A 10 -4.30 -10.02 -6.31
C ALA A 10 -5.46 -10.01 -7.32
N ARG A 11 -6.30 -8.96 -7.34
CA ARG A 11 -7.43 -8.87 -8.27
C ARG A 11 -6.97 -8.35 -9.64
N PRO A 12 -7.31 -9.06 -10.74
CA PRO A 12 -7.01 -8.59 -12.08
C PRO A 12 -7.92 -7.40 -12.44
N GLY A 13 -7.44 -6.18 -12.20
CA GLY A 13 -8.23 -4.96 -12.39
C GLY A 13 -7.40 -3.69 -12.30
N ARG A 14 -6.42 -3.57 -13.22
CA ARG A 14 -5.32 -2.57 -13.28
C ARG A 14 -5.69 -1.07 -13.22
N GLN A 15 -6.93 -0.66 -13.01
CA GLN A 15 -7.34 0.74 -13.16
C GLN A 15 -7.67 1.48 -11.85
N ARG A 16 -7.93 0.79 -10.74
CA ARG A 16 -8.40 1.45 -9.49
C ARG A 16 -7.43 2.52 -8.96
N TYR A 17 -6.14 2.22 -9.03
CA TYR A 17 -5.09 3.05 -8.41
C TYR A 17 -4.23 3.80 -9.42
N GLY A 18 -4.52 3.69 -10.73
CA GLY A 18 -3.69 4.30 -11.77
C GLY A 18 -3.57 5.82 -11.63
N TRP A 19 -4.61 6.48 -11.09
CA TRP A 19 -4.62 7.92 -10.82
C TRP A 19 -3.69 8.36 -9.67
N LEU A 20 -3.16 7.42 -8.88
CA LEU A 20 -2.12 7.72 -7.89
C LEU A 20 -0.78 8.05 -8.57
N VAL A 21 -0.57 7.64 -9.83
CA VAL A 21 0.60 8.10 -10.60
C VAL A 21 0.35 9.55 -11.02
N SER A 22 0.82 10.46 -10.20
CA SER A 22 0.70 11.90 -10.41
C SER A 22 1.84 12.64 -9.70
N PRO A 23 2.17 13.87 -10.12
CA PRO A 23 3.20 14.67 -9.46
C PRO A 23 2.98 14.86 -7.94
N GLN A 24 1.71 14.75 -7.51
CA GLN A 24 1.30 14.89 -6.11
C GLN A 24 1.67 13.67 -5.26
N TYR A 25 1.55 12.45 -5.78
CA TYR A 25 1.64 11.23 -4.97
C TYR A 25 2.83 10.34 -5.33
N CYS A 26 3.04 9.97 -6.60
CA CYS A 26 4.18 9.16 -7.02
C CYS A 26 4.51 9.34 -8.51
N SER A 27 5.76 9.13 -8.89
CA SER A 27 6.20 9.18 -10.30
C SER A 27 6.04 7.85 -11.02
N THR A 28 5.98 6.75 -10.28
CA THR A 28 5.88 5.40 -10.84
C THR A 28 5.04 4.52 -9.92
N ALA A 29 4.16 3.71 -10.53
CA ALA A 29 3.44 2.65 -9.83
C ALA A 29 3.71 1.28 -10.47
N LEU A 30 4.02 0.30 -9.64
CA LEU A 30 4.24 -1.09 -10.05
C LEU A 30 3.12 -1.95 -9.47
N HIS A 31 2.33 -2.58 -10.35
CA HIS A 31 1.22 -3.43 -9.94
C HIS A 31 1.67 -4.89 -9.93
N VAL A 32 1.55 -5.53 -8.76
CA VAL A 32 1.95 -6.93 -8.54
C VAL A 32 0.83 -7.71 -7.88
N GLY A 33 0.65 -8.97 -8.27
CA GLY A 33 -0.41 -9.83 -7.75
C GLY A 33 -0.03 -10.64 -6.52
N THR A 34 1.26 -10.71 -6.17
CA THR A 34 1.75 -11.56 -5.08
C THR A 34 2.82 -10.84 -4.25
N TRP A 35 2.97 -11.27 -2.99
CA TRP A 35 4.01 -10.75 -2.12
C TRP A 35 5.42 -11.06 -2.64
N GLY A 36 5.64 -12.25 -3.22
CA GLY A 36 6.92 -12.61 -3.83
C GLY A 36 7.34 -11.64 -4.93
N SER A 37 6.43 -11.32 -5.84
CA SER A 37 6.68 -10.32 -6.90
C SER A 37 6.88 -8.92 -6.34
N ALA A 38 6.18 -8.54 -5.26
CA ALA A 38 6.44 -7.27 -4.57
C ALA A 38 7.89 -7.21 -4.07
N LEU A 39 8.38 -8.25 -3.40
CA LEU A 39 9.73 -8.30 -2.83
C LEU A 39 10.85 -8.09 -3.86
N GLU A 40 10.66 -8.53 -5.10
CA GLU A 40 11.65 -8.31 -6.18
C GLU A 40 11.92 -6.81 -6.40
N HIS A 41 10.89 -5.98 -6.21
CA HIS A 41 10.97 -4.53 -6.34
C HIS A 41 11.42 -3.82 -5.05
N PHE A 42 11.49 -4.51 -3.91
CA PHE A 42 12.02 -3.89 -2.68
C PHE A 42 13.51 -3.58 -2.77
N ARG A 43 14.23 -4.20 -3.73
CA ARG A 43 15.63 -3.88 -4.04
C ARG A 43 15.84 -2.42 -4.45
N THR A 44 14.83 -1.80 -5.07
CA THR A 44 14.87 -0.38 -5.46
C THR A 44 14.33 0.56 -4.38
N ARG A 45 14.06 0.04 -3.16
CA ARG A 45 13.55 0.79 -1.99
C ARG A 45 12.32 1.66 -2.33
N PRO A 46 11.17 1.04 -2.58
CA PRO A 46 9.94 1.79 -2.83
C PRO A 46 9.56 2.64 -1.61
N ASP A 47 8.96 3.80 -1.84
CA ASP A 47 8.54 4.70 -0.77
C ASP A 47 7.26 4.21 -0.08
N VAL A 48 6.38 3.56 -0.86
CA VAL A 48 5.06 3.13 -0.42
C VAL A 48 4.71 1.77 -0.99
N LEU A 49 4.18 0.90 -0.14
CA LEU A 49 3.44 -0.30 -0.51
C LEU A 49 1.95 -0.06 -0.24
N LEU A 50 1.13 -0.02 -1.28
CA LEU A 50 -0.33 -0.07 -1.19
C LEU A 50 -0.78 -1.53 -1.28
N ILE A 51 -1.48 -2.00 -0.25
CA ILE A 51 -2.08 -3.34 -0.23
C ILE A 51 -3.58 -3.19 -0.49
N GLY A 52 -4.03 -3.76 -1.61
CA GLY A 52 -5.43 -3.83 -2.02
C GLY A 52 -6.05 -5.20 -1.78
N ALA A 53 -7.38 -5.25 -1.88
CA ALA A 53 -8.15 -6.50 -1.98
C ALA A 53 -7.92 -7.53 -0.86
N LEU A 54 -7.74 -7.08 0.37
CA LEU A 54 -7.55 -7.94 1.54
C LEU A 54 -8.84 -8.64 1.97
N THR A 55 -8.78 -9.94 2.18
CA THR A 55 -9.87 -10.71 2.80
C THR A 55 -9.54 -11.07 4.24
N ASP A 56 -10.53 -11.45 5.05
CA ASP A 56 -10.29 -11.85 6.43
C ASP A 56 -9.42 -13.12 6.55
N ARG A 57 -9.29 -13.90 5.47
CA ARG A 57 -8.36 -15.05 5.39
C ARG A 57 -6.89 -14.61 5.41
N ASP A 58 -6.60 -13.39 5.00
CA ASP A 58 -5.24 -12.87 4.85
C ASP A 58 -4.69 -12.24 6.15
N ARG A 59 -5.46 -12.27 7.25
CA ARG A 59 -5.16 -11.57 8.50
C ARG A 59 -3.77 -11.86 9.07
N ALA A 60 -3.35 -13.11 9.08
CA ALA A 60 -2.03 -13.49 9.59
C ALA A 60 -0.92 -13.04 8.63
N ALA A 61 -1.13 -13.19 7.33
CA ALA A 61 -0.16 -12.83 6.29
C ALA A 61 0.07 -11.32 6.23
N VAL A 62 -1.01 -10.51 6.25
CA VAL A 62 -0.91 -9.06 6.13
C VAL A 62 -0.07 -8.45 7.25
N GLY A 63 -0.22 -8.94 8.50
CA GLY A 63 0.56 -8.42 9.61
C GLY A 63 2.07 -8.66 9.46
N SER A 64 2.46 -9.77 8.83
CA SER A 64 3.87 -10.06 8.52
C SER A 64 4.38 -9.20 7.36
N VAL A 65 3.61 -9.06 6.28
CA VAL A 65 3.94 -8.17 5.15
C VAL A 65 4.19 -6.75 5.64
N VAL A 66 3.26 -6.21 6.43
CA VAL A 66 3.36 -4.85 6.98
C VAL A 66 4.64 -4.68 7.80
N ARG A 67 4.92 -5.60 8.74
CA ARG A 67 6.11 -5.52 9.60
C ARG A 67 7.41 -5.58 8.81
N VAL A 68 7.50 -6.49 7.84
CA VAL A 68 8.69 -6.62 6.98
C VAL A 68 8.88 -5.35 6.16
N SER A 69 7.83 -4.85 5.50
CA SER A 69 7.93 -3.62 4.70
C SER A 69 8.37 -2.42 5.52
N ARG A 70 7.81 -2.25 6.73
CA ARG A 70 8.21 -1.17 7.63
C ARG A 70 9.65 -1.27 8.09
N THR A 71 10.12 -2.49 8.39
CA THR A 71 11.52 -2.74 8.77
C THR A 71 12.47 -2.33 7.65
N LEU A 72 12.04 -2.45 6.39
CA LEU A 72 12.77 -2.01 5.20
C LEU A 72 12.59 -0.51 4.89
N GLY A 73 11.95 0.27 5.77
CA GLY A 73 11.73 1.70 5.61
C GLY A 73 10.58 2.08 4.67
N VAL A 74 9.78 1.11 4.23
CA VAL A 74 8.67 1.33 3.29
C VAL A 74 7.40 1.66 4.07
N ARG A 75 6.71 2.75 3.69
CA ARG A 75 5.39 3.08 4.25
C ARG A 75 4.35 2.10 3.71
N VAL A 76 3.45 1.63 4.56
CA VAL A 76 2.41 0.67 4.14
C VAL A 76 1.05 1.31 4.27
N VAL A 77 0.28 1.24 3.19
CA VAL A 77 -1.10 1.74 3.11
C VAL A 77 -2.01 0.57 2.77
N CYS A 78 -3.14 0.44 3.46
CA CYS A 78 -4.15 -0.56 3.17
C CYS A 78 -5.42 0.11 2.65
N ASP A 79 -5.94 -0.35 1.50
CA ASP A 79 -7.23 0.12 0.97
C ASP A 79 -8.39 -0.50 1.77
N ALA A 80 -8.88 0.26 2.76
CA ALA A 80 -9.99 -0.08 3.63
C ALA A 80 -11.33 -0.22 2.89
N SER A 81 -11.48 0.39 1.71
CA SER A 81 -12.72 0.27 0.92
C SER A 81 -12.92 -1.12 0.33
N THR A 82 -11.86 -1.94 0.30
CA THR A 82 -11.89 -3.31 -0.21
C THR A 82 -11.53 -4.36 0.84
N ALA A 83 -11.05 -3.93 2.01
CA ALA A 83 -10.57 -4.81 3.06
C ALA A 83 -11.69 -5.21 4.03
N GLY A 84 -11.67 -6.47 4.49
CA GLY A 84 -12.45 -6.88 5.66
C GLY A 84 -12.03 -6.10 6.93
N VAL A 85 -12.98 -5.81 7.82
CA VAL A 85 -12.71 -5.02 9.03
C VAL A 85 -11.63 -5.66 9.90
N SER A 86 -11.63 -6.98 10.02
CA SER A 86 -10.70 -7.68 10.90
C SER A 86 -9.27 -7.70 10.33
N VAL A 87 -9.12 -7.91 9.02
CA VAL A 87 -7.81 -7.84 8.34
C VAL A 87 -7.25 -6.42 8.35
N LEU A 88 -8.09 -5.40 8.16
CA LEU A 88 -7.67 -4.00 8.26
C LEU A 88 -7.15 -3.66 9.66
N ARG A 89 -7.87 -4.08 10.72
CA ARG A 89 -7.41 -3.90 12.11
C ARG A 89 -6.06 -4.55 12.36
N ALA A 90 -5.84 -5.76 11.84
CA ALA A 90 -4.56 -6.44 11.96
C ALA A 90 -3.42 -5.71 11.23
N ALA A 91 -3.69 -5.20 10.02
CA ALA A 91 -2.71 -4.42 9.27
C ALA A 91 -2.34 -3.12 9.98
N VAL A 92 -3.33 -2.39 10.52
CA VAL A 92 -3.11 -1.16 11.30
C VAL A 92 -2.36 -1.45 12.59
N ALA A 93 -2.70 -2.52 13.31
CA ALA A 93 -1.97 -2.95 14.51
C ALA A 93 -0.50 -3.31 14.20
N ALA A 94 -0.23 -3.82 12.99
CA ALA A 94 1.13 -4.06 12.50
C ALA A 94 1.84 -2.78 11.99
N GLY A 95 1.12 -1.66 11.88
CA GLY A 95 1.67 -0.35 11.56
C GLY A 95 1.37 0.20 10.17
N ALA A 96 0.41 -0.37 9.46
CA ALA A 96 -0.08 0.21 8.21
C ALA A 96 -1.00 1.40 8.48
N THR A 97 -1.10 2.31 7.50
CA THR A 97 -2.12 3.34 7.45
C THR A 97 -3.35 2.81 6.71
N GLY A 98 -4.52 2.84 7.33
CA GLY A 98 -5.78 2.57 6.63
C GLY A 98 -6.20 3.77 5.78
N TRP A 99 -6.60 3.52 4.54
CA TRP A 99 -7.11 4.54 3.62
C TRP A 99 -8.46 4.12 3.07
N ASP A 100 -9.42 5.03 3.01
CA ASP A 100 -10.80 4.79 2.56
C ASP A 100 -10.96 4.62 1.04
N GLY A 101 -9.86 4.60 0.28
CA GLY A 101 -9.89 4.46 -1.18
C GLY A 101 -10.33 5.73 -1.92
N ALA A 102 -10.66 6.82 -1.20
CA ALA A 102 -11.20 8.04 -1.79
C ALA A 102 -10.09 8.96 -2.29
N ARG A 103 -10.35 9.64 -3.43
CA ARG A 103 -9.43 10.66 -3.97
C ARG A 103 -9.24 11.84 -3.02
N ALA A 104 -10.30 12.24 -2.32
CA ALA A 104 -10.29 13.42 -1.44
C ALA A 104 -9.34 13.28 -0.24
N THR A 105 -9.11 12.06 0.24
CA THR A 105 -8.29 11.74 1.42
C THR A 105 -6.87 11.26 1.05
N ALA A 106 -6.62 11.01 -0.23
CA ALA A 106 -5.37 10.42 -0.71
C ALA A 106 -4.13 11.26 -0.40
N SER A 107 -4.26 12.58 -0.40
CA SER A 107 -3.17 13.51 -0.05
C SER A 107 -2.68 13.35 1.38
N ALA A 108 -3.57 13.03 2.33
CA ALA A 108 -3.19 12.80 3.72
C ALA A 108 -2.38 11.50 3.89
N VAL A 109 -2.57 10.53 3.00
CA VAL A 109 -1.96 9.20 3.11
C VAL A 109 -0.71 9.07 2.25
N PHE A 110 -0.78 9.52 1.00
CA PHE A 110 0.29 9.37 0.02
C PHE A 110 1.12 10.64 -0.16
N GLY A 111 0.62 11.80 0.27
CA GLY A 111 1.34 13.07 0.19
C GLY A 111 2.62 13.07 1.04
N ARG A 112 3.45 14.09 0.81
CA ARG A 112 4.67 14.29 1.59
C ARG A 112 4.31 14.48 3.07
N PRO A 113 4.96 13.77 4.01
CA PRO A 113 5.01 14.23 5.39
C PRO A 113 5.57 15.66 5.33
N HIS A 114 4.82 16.64 5.84
CA HIS A 114 5.40 17.97 6.01
C HIS A 114 6.60 17.78 6.93
N ALA A 115 7.79 18.10 6.41
CA ALA A 115 8.97 18.22 7.25
C ALA A 115 8.62 19.25 8.33
N ARG A 116 8.51 18.80 9.57
CA ARG A 116 8.59 19.70 10.71
C ARG A 116 10.04 20.08 10.92
#